data_AF-A0A8K1D298-F1
#
_entry.id   AF-A0A8K1D298-F1
#
_cell.length_a   1.000
_cell.length_b   1.000
_cell.length_c   1.000
_cell.angle_alpha   90.00
_cell.angle_beta   90.00
_cell.angle_gamma   90.00
#
_symmetry.space_group_name_H-M   'P 1'
#
loop_
_entity.id
_entity.type
_entity.pdbx_description
1 polymer ?
#
loop_
_entity_poly.entity_id
_entity_poly.type
_entity_poly.pdbx_seq_one_letter_code
_entity_poly.pdbx_strand_id
1 'polypeptide(L)'
;MTLQALSNITSQLSHIVSKINVEPLSYTLVIIGFVLLLIIIIGGVVYGLVKVAKAVPSMSTKEFILFLLAIAIFLVVLGILLP
;
A
#
# COMPACT_ATOMS: atom_id res chain seq x y z
N MET A 1 -34.38 30.53 -28.80
CA MET A 1 -33.02 31.10 -28.66
C MET A 1 -32.32 30.69 -27.35
N THR A 2 -33.02 30.59 -26.22
CA THR A 2 -32.43 30.21 -24.91
C THR A 2 -31.93 28.77 -24.83
N LEU A 3 -32.65 27.80 -25.42
CA LEU A 3 -32.24 26.39 -25.49
C LEU A 3 -30.97 26.18 -26.35
N GLN A 4 -30.79 26.97 -27.39
CA GLN A 4 -29.60 26.93 -28.25
C GLN A 4 -28.36 27.42 -27.50
N ALA A 5 -28.52 28.49 -26.70
CA ALA A 5 -27.46 29.01 -25.85
C ALA A 5 -27.06 27.99 -24.76
N LEU A 6 -28.05 27.32 -24.16
CA LEU A 6 -27.79 26.26 -23.18
C LEU A 6 -27.06 25.07 -23.80
N SER A 7 -27.49 24.63 -24.99
CA SER A 7 -26.81 23.58 -25.75
C SER A 7 -25.35 23.92 -26.08
N ASN A 8 -25.07 25.19 -26.42
CA ASN A 8 -23.71 25.64 -26.75
C ASN A 8 -22.81 25.73 -25.52
N ILE A 9 -23.35 26.13 -24.37
CA ILE A 9 -22.59 26.17 -23.11
C ILE A 9 -22.29 24.73 -22.65
N THR A 10 -23.27 23.83 -22.75
CA THR A 10 -23.10 22.42 -22.38
C THR A 10 -22.10 21.71 -23.31
N SER A 11 -22.12 21.98 -24.61
CA SER A 11 -21.17 21.37 -25.56
C SER A 11 -19.73 21.88 -25.34
N GLN A 12 -19.56 23.15 -25.02
CA GLN A 12 -18.25 23.72 -24.66
C GLN A 12 -17.72 23.13 -23.35
N LEU A 13 -18.57 22.98 -22.33
CA LEU A 13 -18.19 22.37 -21.06
C LEU A 13 -17.79 20.89 -21.24
N SER A 14 -18.56 20.14 -22.02
CA SER A 14 -18.25 18.74 -22.35
C SER A 14 -16.91 18.61 -23.07
N HIS A 15 -16.57 19.54 -23.97
CA HIS A 15 -15.29 19.55 -24.69
C HIS A 15 -14.08 19.90 -23.79
N ILE A 16 -14.29 20.70 -22.75
CA ILE A 16 -13.23 21.04 -21.78
C ILE A 16 -12.95 19.83 -20.89
N VAL A 17 -13.99 19.16 -20.41
CA VAL A 17 -13.86 17.96 -19.56
C VAL A 17 -13.25 16.80 -20.34
N SER A 18 -13.61 16.61 -21.62
CA SER A 18 -13.04 15.56 -22.45
C SER A 18 -11.58 15.77 -22.85
N LYS A 19 -11.03 16.97 -22.66
CA LYS A 19 -9.61 17.29 -22.90
C LYS A 19 -8.75 17.16 -21.65
N ILE A 20 -9.34 16.92 -20.48
CA ILE A 20 -8.59 16.60 -19.26
C ILE A 20 -8.09 15.15 -19.43
N ASN A 21 -6.87 15.03 -19.95
CA ASN A 21 -6.21 13.74 -20.08
C ASN A 21 -5.84 13.24 -18.67
N VAL A 22 -6.71 12.44 -18.06
CA VAL A 22 -6.56 11.91 -16.69
C VAL A 22 -5.57 10.74 -16.60
N GLU A 23 -5.26 10.09 -17.73
CA GLU A 23 -4.30 8.97 -17.80
C GLU A 23 -2.94 9.23 -17.11
N PRO A 24 -2.22 10.34 -17.41
CA PRO A 24 -0.91 10.58 -16.80
C PRO A 24 -0.98 10.83 -15.28
N LEU A 25 -2.06 11.42 -14.77
CA LEU A 25 -2.24 11.68 -13.34
C LEU A 25 -2.58 10.39 -12.58
N SER A 26 -3.49 9.58 -13.10
CA SER A 26 -3.86 8.31 -12.49
C SER A 26 -2.66 7.38 -12.34
N TYR A 27 -1.83 7.26 -13.38
CA TYR A 27 -0.63 6.42 -13.32
C TYR A 27 0.38 6.92 -12.27
N THR A 28 0.56 8.24 -12.18
CA THR A 28 1.44 8.86 -11.18
C THR A 28 0.94 8.60 -9.75
N LEU A 29 -0.36 8.73 -9.51
CA LEU A 29 -0.94 8.44 -8.19
C LEU A 29 -0.80 6.96 -7.81
N VAL A 30 -0.97 6.04 -8.75
CA VAL A 30 -0.78 4.60 -8.51
C VAL A 30 0.67 4.30 -8.11
N ILE A 31 1.65 4.87 -8.81
CA ILE A 31 3.07 4.70 -8.46
C ILE A 31 3.36 5.22 -7.06
N ILE A 32 2.89 6.43 -6.74
CA ILE A 32 3.07 7.03 -5.41
C ILE A 32 2.45 6.13 -4.33
N GLY A 33 1.25 5.61 -4.58
CA GLY A 33 0.58 4.65 -3.69
C GLY A 33 1.42 3.41 -3.43
N PHE A 34 1.98 2.80 -4.49
CA PHE A 34 2.86 1.62 -4.34
C PHE A 34 4.14 1.95 -3.59
N VAL A 35 4.77 3.09 -3.86
CA VAL A 35 6.00 3.52 -3.16
C VAL A 35 5.73 3.72 -1.67
N LEU A 36 4.62 4.37 -1.31
CA LEU A 36 4.23 4.55 0.08
C LEU A 36 3.95 3.22 0.77
N LEU A 37 3.22 2.31 0.10
CA LEU A 37 2.93 0.98 0.62
C LEU A 37 4.23 0.20 0.87
N LEU A 38 5.19 0.26 -0.06
CA LEU A 38 6.49 -0.36 0.08
C LEU A 38 7.30 0.23 1.24
N ILE A 39 7.32 1.55 1.41
CA ILE A 39 7.99 2.21 2.55
C ILE A 39 7.37 1.75 3.88
N ILE A 40 6.05 1.65 3.96
CA ILE A 40 5.35 1.19 5.18
C ILE A 40 5.71 -0.27 5.49
N ILE A 41 5.73 -1.15 4.49
CA ILE A 41 6.13 -2.55 4.68
C ILE A 41 7.56 -2.62 5.19
N ILE A 42 8.51 -1.98 4.50
CA ILE A 42 9.93 -2.02 4.89
C ILE A 42 10.11 -1.43 6.29
N GLY A 43 9.53 -0.26 6.56
CA GLY A 43 9.60 0.38 7.86
C GLY A 43 9.04 -0.49 8.98
N GLY A 44 7.89 -1.13 8.74
CA GLY A 44 7.28 -2.08 9.68
C GLY A 44 8.16 -3.31 9.95
N VAL A 45 8.75 -3.89 8.91
CA VAL A 45 9.67 -5.03 9.03
C VAL A 45 10.92 -4.64 9.81
N VAL A 46 11.58 -3.54 9.44
CA VAL A 46 12.79 -3.06 10.12
C VAL A 46 12.50 -2.74 11.60
N TYR A 47 11.40 -2.03 11.88
CA TYR A 47 11.01 -1.73 13.25
C TYR A 47 10.71 -3.00 14.05
N GLY A 48 9.99 -3.95 13.46
CA GLY A 48 9.69 -5.25 14.06
C GLY A 48 10.97 -6.01 14.42
N LEU A 49 11.92 -6.12 13.48
CA LEU A 49 13.21 -6.77 13.69
C LEU A 49 14.02 -6.12 14.80
N VAL A 50 14.10 -4.78 14.83
CA VAL A 50 14.82 -4.05 15.88
C VAL A 50 14.18 -4.27 17.24
N LYS A 51 12.85 -4.24 17.31
CA LYS A 51 12.10 -4.45 18.57
C LYS A 51 12.30 -5.88 19.09
N VAL A 52 12.21 -6.88 18.22
CA VAL A 52 12.47 -8.28 18.55
C VAL A 52 13.90 -8.48 18.99
N ALA A 53 14.88 -7.97 18.26
CA ALA A 53 16.31 -8.09 18.60
C ALA A 53 16.63 -7.55 19.99
N LYS A 54 15.93 -6.48 20.41
CA LYS A 54 16.05 -5.93 21.77
C LYS A 54 15.30 -6.75 22.83
N ALA A 55 14.19 -7.39 22.46
CA ALA A 55 13.36 -8.15 23.39
C ALA A 55 13.89 -9.56 23.65
N VAL A 56 14.48 -10.22 22.66
CA VAL A 56 14.97 -11.60 22.74
C VAL A 56 15.93 -11.85 23.91
N PRO A 57 16.95 -10.99 24.18
CA PRO A 57 17.87 -11.19 25.31
C PRO A 57 17.21 -11.13 26.68
N SER A 58 16.06 -10.46 26.79
CA SER A 58 15.32 -10.30 28.04
C SER A 58 14.23 -11.36 28.27
N MET A 59 14.01 -12.26 27.31
CA MET A 59 12.98 -13.31 27.42
C MET A 59 13.42 -14.45 28.34
N SER A 60 12.48 -14.99 29.10
CA SER A 60 12.70 -16.27 29.78
C SER A 60 12.76 -17.42 28.76
N THR A 61 13.34 -18.56 29.14
CA THR A 61 13.48 -19.72 28.25
C THR A 61 12.15 -20.21 27.68
N LYS A 62 11.08 -20.19 28.48
CA LYS A 62 9.74 -20.60 28.04
C LYS A 62 9.18 -19.67 26.96
N GLU A 63 9.32 -18.36 27.17
CA GLU A 63 8.86 -17.34 26.22
C GLU A 63 9.67 -17.39 24.92
N PHE A 64 10.99 -17.60 25.01
CA PHE A 64 11.84 -17.74 23.85
C PHE A 64 11.49 -18.97 22.99
N ILE A 65 11.19 -20.12 23.63
CA ILE A 65 10.76 -21.32 22.91
C ILE A 65 9.41 -21.08 22.21
N LEU A 66 8.45 -20.45 22.89
CA LEU A 66 7.15 -20.11 22.28
C LEU A 66 7.31 -19.13 21.11
N PHE A 67 8.22 -18.16 21.24
CA PHE A 67 8.56 -17.22 20.18
C PHE A 67 9.16 -17.93 18.95
N LEU A 68 10.12 -18.85 19.15
CA LEU A 68 10.68 -19.66 18.08
C LEU A 68 9.63 -20.53 17.38
N LEU A 69 8.73 -21.14 18.16
CA LEU A 69 7.63 -21.94 17.61
C LEU A 69 6.71 -21.08 16.73
N ALA A 70 6.37 -19.87 17.18
CA ALA A 70 5.56 -18.93 16.40
C ALA A 70 6.25 -18.52 15.09
N ILE A 71 7.56 -18.24 15.12
CA ILE A 71 8.33 -17.96 13.89
C ILE A 71 8.31 -19.16 12.94
N ALA A 72 8.53 -20.37 13.45
CA ALA A 72 8.56 -21.57 12.61
C ALA A 72 7.21 -21.77 11.90
N ILE A 73 6.09 -21.64 12.62
CA ILE A 73 4.75 -21.74 12.03
C ILE A 73 4.56 -20.64 10.98
N PHE A 74 4.93 -19.41 11.29
CA PHE A 74 4.83 -18.28 10.35
C PHE A 74 5.61 -18.55 9.05
N LEU A 75 6.85 -19.03 9.15
CA LEU A 75 7.69 -19.34 7.99
C LEU A 75 7.12 -20.47 7.14
N VAL A 76 6.56 -21.52 7.77
CA VAL A 76 5.89 -22.60 7.04
C VAL A 76 4.68 -22.08 6.26
N VAL A 77 3.82 -21.28 6.90
CA VAL A 77 2.67 -20.67 6.23
C VAL A 77 3.13 -19.75 5.09
N LEU A 78 4.19 -18.97 5.31
CA LEU A 78 4.76 -18.09 4.28
C LEU A 78 5.25 -18.90 3.07
N GLY A 79 5.95 -20.01 3.30
CA GLY A 79 6.45 -20.89 2.24
C GLY A 79 5.34 -21.63 1.48
N ILE A 80 4.16 -21.82 2.08
CA ILE A 80 2.99 -22.38 1.39
C ILE A 80 2.29 -21.31 0.54
N LEU A 81 2.20 -20.08 1.04
CA LEU A 81 1.52 -18.96 0.37
C LEU A 81 2.35 -18.33 -0.77
N LEU A 82 3.68 -18.39 -0.67
CA LEU A 82 4.62 -17.92 -1.67
C LEU A 82 5.20 -19.14 -2.42
N PRO A 83 4.53 -19.67 -3.45
CA PRO A 83 5.07 -20.73 -4.30
C PRO A 83 6.31 -20.29 -5.09
#